data_AF-A0A848VJX0-F1
#
_entry.id   AF-A0A848VJX0-F1
#
_cell.length_a   1.000
_cell.length_b   1.000
_cell.length_c   1.000
_cell.angle_alpha   90.00
_cell.angle_beta   90.00
_cell.angle_gamma   90.00
#
_symmetry.space_group_name_H-M   'P 1'
#
loop_
_entity.id
_entity.type
_entity.pdbx_description
1 polymer ?
#
loop_
_entity_poly.entity_id
_entity_poly.type
_entity_poly.pdbx_seq_one_letter_code
_entity_poly.pdbx_strand_id
1 'polypeptide(L)'
;FYQGLIAGAVLAGFPLIVLGMQYNQSIGWESPYFFFVGSQFNYWGSIPVALGWVGVIMLLCLSGGLTWLRERLAAVGRTAFSNYILQTVIGTWIFYGHGLGLFGSVDRTGQALIVLAVWAFQLLISHWWLQQFRFGPLEWLWRTLVYLKSQPFRKVTA
;
A
#
# COMPACT_ATOMS: atom_id res chain seq x y z
N PHE A 1 -22.81 8.81 -7.15
CA PHE A 1 -21.45 9.26 -7.52
C PHE A 1 -20.42 8.13 -7.44
N TYR A 2 -20.03 7.62 -6.26
CA TYR A 2 -18.96 6.61 -6.14
C TYR A 2 -19.19 5.31 -6.91
N GLN A 3 -20.43 4.79 -6.94
CA GLN A 3 -20.79 3.65 -7.80
C GLN A 3 -20.56 3.92 -9.29
N GLY A 4 -20.74 5.18 -9.72
CA GLY A 4 -20.44 5.60 -11.09
C GLY A 4 -18.94 5.58 -11.41
N LEU A 5 -18.08 5.91 -10.45
CA LEU A 5 -16.63 5.77 -10.62
C LEU A 5 -16.22 4.30 -10.80
N ILE A 6 -16.83 3.41 -10.01
CA ILE A 6 -16.61 1.95 -10.11
C ILE A 6 -17.09 1.46 -11.48
N ALA A 7 -18.28 1.88 -11.92
CA ALA A 7 -18.79 1.55 -13.24
C ALA A 7 -17.84 2.04 -14.35
N GLY A 8 -17.29 3.26 -14.23
CA GLY A 8 -16.29 3.77 -15.17
C GLY A 8 -15.02 2.91 -15.23
N ALA A 9 -14.52 2.43 -14.10
CA ALA A 9 -13.41 1.48 -14.07
C ALA A 9 -13.74 0.17 -14.78
N VAL A 10 -14.91 -0.41 -14.50
CA VAL A 10 -15.33 -1.72 -15.05
C VAL A 10 -15.69 -1.64 -16.54
N LEU A 11 -16.36 -0.57 -16.97
CA LEU A 11 -16.89 -0.44 -18.32
C LEU A 11 -15.93 0.22 -19.30
N ALA A 12 -15.02 1.08 -18.82
CA ALA A 12 -14.08 1.78 -19.69
C ALA A 12 -12.63 1.44 -19.36
N GLY A 13 -12.24 1.49 -18.08
CA GLY A 13 -10.85 1.31 -17.67
C GLY A 13 -10.28 -0.08 -17.96
N PHE A 14 -10.85 -1.11 -17.33
CA PHE A 14 -10.40 -2.50 -17.53
C PHE A 14 -10.51 -2.95 -18.99
N PRO A 15 -11.61 -2.69 -19.73
CA PRO A 15 -11.69 -3.04 -21.14
C PRO A 15 -10.60 -2.37 -21.97
N LEU A 16 -10.31 -1.08 -21.75
CA LEU A 16 -9.24 -0.40 -22.49
C LEU A 16 -7.86 -1.01 -22.22
N ILE A 17 -7.57 -1.38 -20.97
CA ILE A 17 -6.32 -2.07 -20.61
C ILE A 17 -6.25 -3.46 -21.27
N VAL A 18 -7.35 -4.22 -21.25
CA VAL A 18 -7.41 -5.55 -21.86
C VAL A 18 -7.23 -5.47 -23.38
N LEU A 19 -7.85 -4.49 -24.04
CA LEU A 19 -7.65 -4.22 -25.47
C LEU A 19 -6.19 -3.87 -25.77
N GLY A 20 -5.57 -3.02 -24.95
CA GLY A 20 -4.14 -2.72 -25.07
C GLY A 20 -3.26 -3.95 -24.91
N MET A 21 -3.58 -4.84 -23.96
CA MET A 21 -2.86 -6.10 -23.76
C MET A 21 -3.01 -7.03 -24.98
N GLN A 22 -4.22 -7.19 -25.50
CA GLN A 22 -4.49 -8.00 -26.69
C GLN A 22 -3.79 -7.43 -27.92
N TYR A 23 -3.79 -6.11 -28.09
CA TYR A 23 -3.05 -5.42 -29.13
C TYR A 23 -1.55 -5.73 -29.04
N ASN A 24 -0.93 -5.53 -27.86
CA ASN A 24 0.49 -5.84 -27.63
C ASN A 24 0.83 -7.32 -27.88
N GLN A 25 -0.07 -8.24 -27.51
CA GLN A 25 0.10 -9.65 -27.78
C GLN A 25 0.05 -9.96 -29.28
N SER A 26 -0.86 -9.33 -30.03
CA SER A 26 -1.05 -9.58 -31.47
C SER A 26 0.15 -9.13 -32.31
N ILE A 27 0.88 -8.11 -31.84
CA ILE A 27 2.10 -7.58 -32.46
C ILE A 27 3.38 -8.18 -31.86
N GLY A 28 3.28 -9.24 -31.05
CA GLY A 28 4.44 -9.94 -30.49
C GLY A 28 5.29 -9.11 -29.53
N TRP A 29 4.70 -8.09 -28.88
CA TRP A 29 5.40 -7.17 -27.96
C TRP A 29 6.58 -6.42 -28.61
N GLU A 30 6.47 -6.10 -29.89
CA GLU A 30 7.48 -5.29 -30.58
C GLU A 30 7.69 -3.93 -29.88
N SER A 31 8.94 -3.66 -29.51
CA SER A 31 9.35 -2.55 -28.67
C SER A 31 8.85 -1.17 -29.14
N PRO A 32 8.99 -0.76 -30.43
CA PRO A 32 8.52 0.55 -30.87
C PRO A 32 7.01 0.72 -30.67
N TYR A 33 6.22 -0.27 -31.08
CA TYR A 33 4.76 -0.19 -30.95
C TYR A 33 4.29 -0.26 -29.51
N PHE A 34 4.94 -1.07 -28.68
CA PHE A 34 4.65 -1.12 -27.25
C PHE A 34 4.86 0.25 -26.59
N PHE A 35 5.99 0.91 -26.83
CA PHE A 35 6.29 2.20 -26.18
C PHE A 35 5.39 3.34 -26.66
N PHE A 36 5.11 3.43 -27.97
CA PHE A 36 4.38 4.56 -28.54
C PHE A 36 2.86 4.39 -28.55
N VAL A 37 2.35 3.16 -28.73
CA VAL A 37 0.91 2.90 -28.93
C VAL A 37 0.37 1.96 -27.84
N GLY A 38 1.02 0.83 -27.63
CA GLY A 38 0.56 -0.21 -26.70
C GLY A 38 0.48 0.26 -25.25
N SER A 39 1.40 1.13 -24.81
CA SER A 39 1.43 1.70 -23.46
C SER A 39 0.30 2.70 -23.21
N GLN A 40 -0.21 3.36 -24.26
CA GLN A 40 -1.21 4.42 -24.15
C GLN A 40 -2.54 3.88 -23.61
N PHE A 41 -2.91 2.67 -24.02
CA PHE A 41 -4.09 1.98 -23.52
C PHE A 41 -4.05 1.82 -22.00
N ASN A 42 -2.91 1.42 -21.45
CA ASN A 42 -2.74 1.32 -20.00
C ASN A 42 -2.72 2.69 -19.34
N TYR A 43 -2.00 3.65 -19.93
CA TYR A 43 -1.91 5.01 -19.41
C TYR A 43 -3.30 5.63 -19.22
N TRP A 44 -4.11 5.66 -20.27
CA TRP A 44 -5.46 6.22 -20.23
C TRP A 44 -6.45 5.33 -19.48
N GLY A 45 -6.34 4.02 -19.59
CA GLY A 45 -7.22 3.07 -18.89
C GLY A 45 -6.99 3.03 -17.39
N SER A 46 -5.78 3.34 -16.93
CA SER A 46 -5.44 3.36 -15.50
C SER A 46 -6.16 4.48 -14.75
N ILE A 47 -6.48 5.61 -15.39
CA ILE A 47 -7.16 6.75 -14.78
C ILE A 47 -8.55 6.36 -14.26
N PRO A 48 -9.50 5.85 -15.08
CA PRO A 48 -10.80 5.42 -14.59
C PRO A 48 -10.68 4.25 -13.61
N VAL A 49 -9.71 3.33 -13.78
CA VAL A 49 -9.46 2.26 -12.80
C VAL A 49 -9.07 2.82 -11.43
N ALA A 50 -8.16 3.80 -11.39
CA ALA A 50 -7.76 4.48 -10.15
C ALA A 50 -8.95 5.19 -9.49
N LEU A 51 -9.78 5.88 -10.28
CA LEU A 51 -11.01 6.50 -9.78
C LEU A 51 -12.02 5.46 -9.27
N GLY A 52 -12.12 4.30 -9.92
CA GLY A 52 -12.92 3.18 -9.44
C GLY A 52 -12.44 2.65 -8.09
N TRP A 53 -11.13 2.50 -7.90
CA TRP A 53 -10.54 2.16 -6.61
C TRP A 53 -10.88 3.18 -5.52
N VAL A 54 -10.80 4.48 -5.84
CA VAL A 54 -11.26 5.54 -4.92
C VAL A 54 -12.74 5.35 -4.60
N GLY A 55 -13.58 5.06 -5.58
CA GLY A 55 -15.00 4.77 -5.40
C GLY A 55 -15.25 3.60 -4.43
N VAL A 56 -14.53 2.48 -4.62
CA VAL A 56 -14.61 1.31 -3.73
C VAL A 56 -14.22 1.68 -2.30
N ILE A 57 -13.06 2.31 -2.12
CA ILE A 57 -12.55 2.68 -0.80
C ILE A 57 -13.51 3.65 -0.10
N MET A 58 -14.06 4.63 -0.82
CA MET A 58 -15.00 5.59 -0.26
C MET A 58 -16.32 4.93 0.16
N LEU A 59 -16.87 4.02 -0.65
CA LEU A 59 -18.06 3.27 -0.27
C LEU A 59 -17.81 2.39 0.96
N LEU A 60 -16.65 1.74 1.05
CA LEU A 60 -16.27 0.98 2.25
C LEU A 60 -16.21 1.88 3.48
N CYS A 61 -15.58 3.06 3.37
CA CYS A 61 -15.50 4.04 4.45
C CYS A 61 -16.87 4.58 4.90
N LEU A 62 -17.83 4.70 3.97
CA LEU A 62 -19.18 5.20 4.23
C LEU A 62 -20.16 4.12 4.71
N SER A 63 -19.94 2.85 4.37
CA SER A 63 -20.86 1.74 4.66
C SER A 63 -21.00 1.40 6.14
N GLY A 64 -20.10 1.88 7.00
CA GLY A 64 -20.04 1.46 8.41
C GLY A 64 -19.57 0.01 8.62
N GLY A 65 -19.31 -0.74 7.54
CA GLY A 65 -18.71 -2.08 7.61
C GLY A 65 -17.21 -2.02 7.89
N LEU A 66 -16.63 -3.15 8.31
CA LEU A 66 -15.19 -3.33 8.49
C LEU A 66 -14.52 -2.29 9.41
N THR A 67 -15.24 -1.78 10.41
CA THR A 67 -14.75 -0.76 11.36
C THR A 67 -13.41 -1.15 11.96
N TRP A 68 -13.26 -2.40 12.41
CA TRP A 68 -12.01 -2.94 12.92
C TRP A 68 -10.86 -2.81 11.91
N LEU A 69 -11.07 -3.23 10.66
CA LEU A 69 -10.03 -3.16 9.63
C LEU A 69 -9.68 -1.71 9.28
N ARG A 70 -10.69 -0.84 9.18
CA ARG A 70 -10.51 0.60 8.95
C ARG A 70 -9.65 1.23 10.03
N GLU A 71 -9.91 0.95 11.31
CA GLU A 71 -9.13 1.48 12.42
C GLU A 71 -7.68 0.99 12.41
N ARG A 72 -7.46 -0.28 12.04
CA ARG A 72 -6.11 -0.88 11.93
C ARG A 72 -5.34 -0.29 10.75
N LEU A 73 -5.96 -0.15 9.59
CA LEU A 73 -5.36 0.49 8.41
C LEU A 73 -5.06 1.97 8.68
N ALA A 74 -5.97 2.69 9.32
CA ALA A 74 -5.73 4.07 9.74
C ALA A 74 -4.59 4.20 10.75
N ALA A 75 -4.43 3.21 11.64
CA ALA A 75 -3.30 3.17 12.56
C ALA A 75 -1.97 2.97 11.82
N VAL A 76 -1.91 1.99 10.91
CA VAL A 76 -0.73 1.75 10.06
C VAL A 76 -0.37 2.98 9.23
N GLY A 77 -1.36 3.68 8.66
CA GLY A 77 -1.13 4.92 7.90
C GLY A 77 -0.60 6.07 8.76
N ARG A 78 -1.05 6.19 10.01
CA ARG A 78 -0.52 7.19 10.96
C ARG A 78 0.92 6.88 11.45
N THR A 79 1.37 5.65 11.30
CA THR A 79 2.75 5.21 11.61
C THR A 79 3.49 4.74 10.36
N ALA A 80 3.20 5.32 9.19
CA ALA A 80 3.71 4.85 7.90
C ALA A 80 5.25 4.92 7.80
N PHE A 81 5.88 5.98 8.31
CA PHE A 81 7.33 6.13 8.26
C PHE A 81 8.03 5.13 9.20
N SER A 82 7.52 4.98 10.42
CA SER A 82 8.01 3.97 11.36
C SER A 82 7.83 2.55 10.80
N ASN A 83 6.69 2.26 10.19
CA ASN A 83 6.42 0.96 9.59
C ASN A 83 7.30 0.67 8.39
N TYR A 84 7.61 1.67 7.56
CA TYR A 84 8.53 1.50 6.43
C TYR A 84 9.94 1.10 6.87
N ILE A 85 10.47 1.79 7.89
CA ILE A 85 11.79 1.45 8.45
C ILE A 85 11.73 0.08 9.15
N LEU A 86 10.66 -0.22 9.88
CA LEU A 86 10.47 -1.52 10.50
C LEU A 86 10.41 -2.66 9.46
N GLN A 87 9.71 -2.47 8.33
CA GLN A 87 9.71 -3.44 7.22
C GLN A 87 11.10 -3.65 6.67
N THR A 88 11.86 -2.57 6.47
CA THR A 88 13.24 -2.64 5.99
C THR A 88 14.09 -3.45 6.96
N VAL A 89 14.05 -3.14 8.26
CA VAL A 89 14.82 -3.85 9.30
C VAL A 89 14.45 -5.33 9.34
N ILE A 90 13.14 -5.66 9.31
CA ILE A 90 12.69 -7.05 9.31
C ILE A 90 13.17 -7.76 8.04
N GLY A 91 12.99 -7.15 6.87
CA GLY A 91 13.39 -7.73 5.58
C GLY A 91 14.89 -7.97 5.48
N THR A 92 15.71 -6.98 5.86
CA THR A 92 17.17 -7.15 5.85
C THR A 92 17.61 -8.17 6.88
N TRP A 93 17.00 -8.21 8.07
CA TRP A 93 17.31 -9.22 9.06
C TRP A 93 16.94 -10.64 8.59
N ILE A 94 15.81 -10.82 7.89
CA ILE A 94 15.43 -12.13 7.36
C ILE A 94 16.33 -12.56 6.20
N PHE A 95 16.59 -11.68 5.24
CA PHE A 95 17.23 -12.09 3.99
C PHE A 95 18.74 -11.87 3.95
N TYR A 96 19.29 -10.85 4.63
CA TYR A 96 20.71 -10.51 4.51
C TYR A 96 21.57 -11.33 5.48
N GLY A 97 22.87 -11.43 5.16
CA GLY A 97 23.82 -12.26 5.90
C GLY A 97 24.11 -11.82 7.35
N HIS A 98 23.69 -10.63 7.77
CA HIS A 98 23.79 -10.21 9.18
C HIS A 98 22.65 -10.73 10.06
N GLY A 99 21.62 -11.35 9.49
CA GLY A 99 20.53 -11.99 10.22
C GLY A 99 20.37 -13.46 9.84
N LEU A 100 19.22 -13.86 9.29
CA LEU A 100 18.96 -15.26 8.92
C LEU A 100 19.58 -15.67 7.58
N GLY A 101 20.01 -14.72 6.74
CA GLY A 101 20.71 -15.01 5.48
C GLY A 101 19.87 -15.78 4.45
N LEU A 102 18.54 -15.63 4.47
CA LEU A 102 17.63 -16.41 3.62
C LEU A 102 17.53 -15.91 2.16
N PHE A 103 18.44 -15.05 1.72
CA PHE A 103 18.43 -14.54 0.35
C PHE A 103 18.61 -15.69 -0.66
N GLY A 104 17.68 -15.79 -1.60
CA GLY A 104 17.70 -16.82 -2.64
C GLY A 104 17.33 -18.23 -2.18
N SER A 105 17.06 -18.46 -0.88
CA SER A 105 16.70 -19.78 -0.35
C SER A 105 15.20 -20.00 -0.15
N VAL A 106 14.41 -18.92 -0.13
CA VAL A 106 12.95 -18.97 0.04
C VAL A 106 12.26 -18.86 -1.31
N ASP A 107 11.36 -19.80 -1.59
CA ASP A 107 10.54 -19.80 -2.79
C ASP A 107 9.51 -18.65 -2.78
N ARG A 108 8.78 -18.47 -3.89
CA ARG A 108 7.81 -17.37 -4.02
C ARG A 108 6.66 -17.48 -3.02
N THR A 109 6.23 -18.70 -2.71
CA THR A 109 5.14 -18.93 -1.75
C THR A 109 5.59 -18.58 -0.34
N GLY A 110 6.79 -19.03 0.06
CA GLY A 110 7.38 -18.67 1.35
C GLY A 110 7.59 -17.17 1.50
N GLN A 111 8.04 -16.48 0.45
CA GLN A 111 8.17 -15.01 0.45
C GLN A 111 6.82 -14.33 0.68
N ALA A 112 5.75 -14.79 0.01
CA ALA A 112 4.41 -14.23 0.18
C ALA A 112 3.89 -14.43 1.62
N LEU A 113 4.13 -15.61 2.21
CA LEU A 113 3.76 -15.88 3.61
C LEU A 113 4.51 -14.99 4.59
N ILE A 114 5.81 -14.75 4.38
CA ILE A 114 6.60 -13.81 5.18
C ILE A 114 5.99 -12.39 5.09
N VAL A 115 5.66 -11.92 3.89
CA VAL A 115 5.02 -10.60 3.70
C VAL A 115 3.70 -10.51 4.46
N LEU A 116 2.84 -11.52 4.35
CA LEU A 116 1.56 -11.57 5.06
C LEU A 116 1.76 -11.56 6.59
N ALA A 117 2.75 -12.29 7.10
CA ALA A 117 3.08 -12.30 8.52
C ALA A 117 3.55 -10.92 9.00
N VAL A 118 4.43 -10.25 8.24
CA VAL A 118 4.90 -8.90 8.55
C VAL A 118 3.74 -7.90 8.54
N TRP A 119 2.85 -7.97 7.55
CA TRP A 119 1.68 -7.09 7.48
C TRP A 119 0.72 -7.32 8.64
N ALA A 120 0.42 -8.58 8.98
CA ALA A 120 -0.41 -8.92 10.13
C ALA A 120 0.19 -8.37 11.43
N PHE A 121 1.49 -8.56 11.64
CA PHE A 121 2.22 -7.99 12.77
C PHE A 121 2.09 -6.47 12.82
N GLN A 122 2.26 -5.78 11.68
CA GLN A 122 2.18 -4.32 11.61
C GLN A 122 0.78 -3.78 11.88
N LEU A 123 -0.26 -4.41 11.34
CA LEU A 123 -1.66 -4.06 11.62
C LEU A 123 -1.98 -4.15 13.12
N LEU A 124 -1.40 -5.14 13.82
CA LEU A 124 -1.59 -5.31 15.25
C LEU A 124 -0.79 -4.28 16.06
N ILE A 125 0.52 -4.18 15.82
CA ILE A 125 1.42 -3.34 16.60
C ILE A 125 1.15 -1.86 16.42
N SER A 126 0.85 -1.37 15.21
CA SER A 126 0.60 0.05 14.96
C SER A 126 -0.64 0.55 15.70
N HIS A 127 -1.69 -0.27 15.76
CA HIS A 127 -2.90 0.09 16.49
C HIS A 127 -2.67 0.05 18.01
N TRP A 128 -2.05 -1.01 18.53
CA TRP A 128 -1.68 -1.07 19.96
C TRP A 128 -0.79 0.11 20.37
N TRP A 129 0.21 0.44 19.55
CA TRP A 129 1.11 1.57 19.77
C TRP A 129 0.35 2.89 19.88
N LEU A 130 -0.53 3.16 18.91
CA LEU A 130 -1.31 4.40 18.90
C LEU A 130 -2.42 4.45 19.95
N GLN A 131 -2.66 3.39 20.72
CA GLN A 131 -3.49 3.50 21.93
C GLN A 131 -2.71 4.24 23.04
N GLN A 132 -1.39 4.05 23.11
CA GLN A 132 -0.53 4.62 24.15
C GLN A 132 0.16 5.93 23.72
N PHE A 133 0.53 6.04 22.44
CA PHE A 133 1.30 7.16 21.89
C PHE A 133 0.51 7.96 20.85
N ARG A 134 0.87 9.24 20.64
CA ARG A 134 0.21 10.13 19.67
C ARG A 134 0.70 9.93 18.24
N PHE A 135 1.95 9.52 18.08
CA PHE A 135 2.63 9.34 16.81
C PHE A 135 3.45 8.05 16.83
N GLY A 136 3.83 7.56 15.66
CA GLY A 136 4.92 6.58 15.60
C GLY A 136 6.26 7.23 16.02
N PRO A 137 7.23 6.42 16.44
CA PRO A 137 8.50 6.92 16.97
C PRO A 137 9.26 7.80 15.98
N LEU A 138 9.34 7.38 14.71
CA LEU A 138 10.05 8.14 13.67
C LEU A 138 9.25 9.36 13.20
N GLU A 139 7.92 9.28 13.19
CA GLU A 139 7.06 10.41 12.90
C GLU A 139 7.20 11.50 13.97
N TRP A 140 7.27 11.11 15.24
CA TRP A 140 7.52 12.04 16.34
C TRP A 140 8.90 12.69 16.24
N LEU A 141 9.93 11.88 15.97
CA LEU A 141 11.30 12.37 15.79
C LEU A 141 11.36 13.38 14.63
N TRP A 142 10.80 13.01 13.48
CA TRP A 142 10.75 13.86 12.31
C TRP A 142 10.03 15.19 12.58
N ARG A 143 8.86 15.17 13.22
CA ARG A 143 8.12 16.39 13.60
C ARG A 143 8.92 17.25 14.57
N THR A 144 9.55 16.64 15.56
CA THR A 144 10.35 17.37 16.56
C THR A 144 11.55 18.05 15.90
N LEU A 145 12.21 17.39 14.95
CA LEU A 145 13.34 17.95 14.18
C LEU A 145 12.89 19.08 13.25
N VAL A 146 11.82 18.90 12.48
CA VAL A 146 11.33 19.91 11.53
C VAL A 146 10.87 21.17 12.23
N TYR A 147 10.15 21.04 13.35
CA TYR A 147 9.64 22.19 14.08
C TYR A 147 10.60 22.72 15.15
N LEU A 148 11.74 22.04 15.37
CA LEU A 148 12.70 22.33 16.45
C LEU A 148 12.02 22.51 17.82
N LYS A 149 10.91 21.80 18.04
CA LYS A 149 10.07 21.88 19.24
C LYS A 149 9.67 20.48 19.66
N SER A 150 9.92 20.15 20.92
CA SER A 150 9.55 18.86 21.52
C SER A 150 8.03 18.67 21.45
N GLN A 151 7.59 17.68 20.68
CA GLN A 151 6.18 17.34 20.56
C GLN A 151 5.76 16.43 21.71
N PRO A 152 4.53 16.55 22.26
CA PRO A 152 4.03 15.62 23.27
C PRO A 152 3.90 14.21 22.67
N PHE A 153 4.67 13.26 23.19
CA PHE A 153 4.79 11.92 22.62
C PHE A 153 3.73 10.94 23.14
N ARG A 154 3.57 10.87 24.46
CA ARG A 154 2.59 10.01 25.13
C ARG A 154 1.23 10.70 25.16
N LYS A 155 0.15 9.92 25.03
CA LYS A 155 -1.18 10.45 25.33
C LYS A 155 -1.28 10.70 26.83
N VAL A 156 -1.69 11.90 27.21
CA VAL A 156 -2.15 12.16 28.58
C VAL A 156 -3.49 11.44 28.71
N THR A 157 -3.50 10.33 29.44
CA THR A 157 -4.74 9.71 29.92
C THR A 157 -5.44 10.73 30.81
N ALA A 158 -6.64 11.14 30.41
CA ALA A 158 -7.56 11.87 31.28
C ALA A 158 -8.13 10.91 32.33
#